data_AF-A0A7V3SYW7-F1
#
_entry.id   AF-A0A7V3SYW7-F1
#
_cell.length_a   1.000
_cell.length_b   1.000
_cell.length_c   1.000
_cell.angle_alpha   90.00
_cell.angle_beta   90.00
_cell.angle_gamma   90.00
#
_symmetry.space_group_name_H-M   'P 1'
#
loop_
_entity.id
_entity.type
_entity.pdbx_description
1 polymer ?
#
loop_
_entity_poly.entity_id
_entity_poly.type
_entity_poly.pdbx_seq_one_letter_code
_entity_poly.pdbx_strand_id
1 'polypeptide(L)'
;EAKQLRTQLVHLSNSTYAGRYIFSGYKTDLKLMNDDGTFAIPVDNSEAIKYEIGIGDDININVAGGDLFNNGGAGMATGNSPVSSLTIGPGNDTLSLTVDGSPVTINITNGVYANIDALATEIQTRVNTSAMLPPTVADIRVTVVDNKLRFTSGSTGPTSVINIDETSNAAANLGLAATTETSGSVGSKGKLVQDFDNFIAALDAGDHDAVNDIIAELDLDTNNLLRVRADVGARVNRIELTANRLDNDNINFTKLMSENEDVDMAETIMNLKNEENVYRASLAGGARIIQPSLVDFLR
;
A
#
# COMPACT_ATOMS: atom_id res chain seq x y z
N GLU A 1 -8.88 27.66 17.70
CA GLU A 1 -8.86 27.11 16.32
C GLU A 1 -7.85 25.98 16.14
N ALA A 2 -6.54 26.18 16.41
CA ALA A 2 -5.53 25.11 16.28
C ALA A 2 -5.89 23.78 17.01
N LYS A 3 -6.40 23.86 18.26
CA LYS A 3 -6.92 22.70 19.02
C LYS A 3 -8.06 21.96 18.30
N GLN A 4 -8.93 22.67 17.58
CA GLN A 4 -10.02 22.08 16.81
C GLN A 4 -9.50 21.41 15.53
N LEU A 5 -8.58 22.06 14.80
CA LEU A 5 -7.95 21.48 13.61
C LEU A 5 -7.21 20.19 13.94
N ARG A 6 -6.47 20.19 15.06
CA ARG A 6 -5.80 19.00 15.59
C ARG A 6 -6.79 17.86 15.89
N THR A 7 -7.94 18.17 16.48
CA THR A 7 -8.99 17.17 16.76
C THR A 7 -9.60 16.63 15.47
N GLN A 8 -9.89 17.52 14.52
CA GLN A 8 -10.42 17.15 13.21
C GLN A 8 -9.44 16.27 12.43
N LEU A 9 -8.13 16.53 12.53
CA LEU A 9 -7.09 15.72 11.93
C LEU A 9 -7.11 14.28 12.45
N VAL A 10 -7.24 14.07 13.77
CA VAL A 10 -7.36 12.73 14.37
C VAL A 10 -8.66 12.02 13.97
N HIS A 11 -9.75 12.77 13.79
CA HIS A 11 -10.96 12.18 13.21
C HIS A 11 -10.76 11.77 11.75
N LEU A 12 -10.08 12.59 10.96
CA LEU A 12 -9.80 12.29 9.56
C LEU A 12 -8.87 11.07 9.42
N SER A 13 -7.87 10.92 10.30
CA SER A 13 -6.98 9.76 10.29
C SER A 13 -7.70 8.43 10.57
N ASN A 14 -8.86 8.51 11.22
CA ASN A 14 -9.75 7.39 11.51
C ASN A 14 -10.96 7.31 10.55
N SER A 15 -10.88 7.94 9.38
CA SER A 15 -11.95 7.87 8.37
C SER A 15 -12.21 6.44 7.92
N THR A 16 -13.50 6.13 7.70
CA THR A 16 -13.94 4.80 7.26
C THR A 16 -14.69 4.90 5.94
N TYR A 17 -14.56 3.85 5.14
CA TYR A 17 -15.36 3.62 3.94
C TYR A 17 -15.89 2.19 3.98
N ALA A 18 -17.21 2.02 3.83
CA ALA A 18 -17.88 0.73 3.96
C ALA A 18 -17.54 -0.04 5.26
N GLY A 19 -17.38 0.69 6.38
CA GLY A 19 -17.04 0.11 7.69
C GLY A 19 -15.57 -0.28 7.87
N ARG A 20 -14.70 0.02 6.89
CA ARG A 20 -13.26 -0.25 6.93
C ARG A 20 -12.46 1.04 7.05
N TYR A 21 -11.45 1.05 7.91
CA TYR A 21 -10.53 2.18 8.05
C TYR A 21 -9.63 2.30 6.82
N ILE A 22 -9.53 3.52 6.27
CA ILE A 22 -8.89 3.73 4.95
C ILE A 22 -7.37 3.94 5.04
N PHE A 23 -6.84 4.26 6.22
CA PHE A 23 -5.42 4.57 6.45
C PHE A 23 -4.70 3.52 7.31
N SER A 24 -5.35 2.43 7.69
CA SER A 24 -4.80 1.40 8.59
C SER A 24 -4.09 0.24 7.88
N GLY A 25 -3.75 0.41 6.59
CA GLY A 25 -3.07 -0.63 5.81
C GLY A 25 -3.91 -1.90 5.73
N TYR A 26 -3.32 -3.05 6.09
CA TYR A 26 -4.03 -4.33 6.09
C TYR A 26 -5.00 -4.49 7.28
N LYS A 27 -4.89 -3.63 8.29
CA LYS A 27 -5.63 -3.72 9.56
C LYS A 27 -6.94 -2.92 9.48
N THR A 28 -7.72 -3.19 8.44
CA THR A 28 -8.89 -2.37 8.04
C THR A 28 -10.04 -2.37 9.05
N ASP A 29 -10.02 -3.27 10.02
CA ASP A 29 -10.98 -3.40 11.13
C ASP A 29 -10.59 -2.58 12.37
N LEU A 30 -9.36 -2.06 12.41
CA LEU A 30 -8.82 -1.31 13.53
C LEU A 30 -8.60 0.16 13.17
N LYS A 31 -8.95 1.05 14.11
CA LYS A 31 -8.67 2.49 13.97
C LYS A 31 -7.16 2.75 13.92
N LEU A 32 -6.76 3.77 13.17
CA LEU A 32 -5.34 4.13 13.03
C LEU A 32 -4.81 4.81 14.30
N MET A 33 -5.56 5.76 14.85
CA MET A 33 -5.13 6.61 15.98
C MET A 33 -6.10 6.59 17.16
N ASN A 34 -5.54 6.73 18.35
CA ASN A 34 -6.28 7.09 19.57
C ASN A 34 -6.62 8.58 19.59
N ASP A 35 -7.51 8.98 20.50
CA ASP A 35 -8.01 10.35 20.59
C ASP A 35 -6.88 11.35 20.94
N ASP A 36 -5.85 10.87 21.65
CA ASP A 36 -4.64 11.60 21.98
C ASP A 36 -3.65 11.73 20.81
N GLY A 37 -3.97 11.23 19.62
CA GLY A 37 -3.11 11.30 18.43
C GLY A 37 -2.01 10.25 18.37
N THR A 38 -1.95 9.31 19.31
CA THR A 38 -1.03 8.17 19.25
C THR A 38 -1.53 7.10 18.30
N PHE A 39 -0.64 6.40 17.62
CA PHE A 39 -1.02 5.27 16.79
C PHE A 39 -1.58 4.13 17.66
N ALA A 40 -2.76 3.65 17.30
CA ALA A 40 -3.43 2.53 17.97
C ALA A 40 -2.93 1.16 17.44
N ILE A 41 -2.31 1.17 16.26
CA ILE A 41 -1.80 -0.01 15.55
C ILE A 41 -0.37 0.29 15.04
N PRO A 42 0.47 -0.73 14.83
CA PRO A 42 1.71 -0.54 14.11
C PRO A 42 1.40 -0.20 12.65
N VAL A 43 2.10 0.80 12.13
CA VAL A 43 1.90 1.31 10.77
C VAL A 43 3.12 1.03 9.92
N ASP A 44 2.89 0.45 8.77
CA ASP A 44 3.92 0.11 7.78
C ASP A 44 3.49 0.66 6.42
N ASN A 45 4.42 1.31 5.73
CA ASN A 45 4.20 1.87 4.40
C ASN A 45 4.16 0.80 3.30
N SER A 46 4.58 -0.44 3.60
CA SER A 46 4.52 -1.58 2.68
C SER A 46 3.12 -2.20 2.55
N GLU A 47 2.18 -1.88 3.45
CA GLU A 47 0.82 -2.45 3.52
C GLU A 47 -0.11 -1.89 2.43
N ALA A 48 0.24 -2.13 1.17
CA ALA A 48 -0.49 -1.71 -0.02
C ALA A 48 -1.58 -2.73 -0.39
N ILE A 49 -2.81 -2.24 -0.54
CA ILE A 49 -3.97 -3.02 -0.99
C ILE A 49 -4.10 -2.85 -2.50
N LYS A 50 -3.81 -3.92 -3.24
CA LYS A 50 -3.83 -3.93 -4.70
C LYS A 50 -5.09 -4.59 -5.25
N TYR A 51 -5.64 -4.01 -6.30
CA TYR A 51 -6.73 -4.59 -7.10
C TYR A 51 -6.29 -4.75 -8.54
N GLU A 52 -6.55 -5.92 -9.11
CA GLU A 52 -6.37 -6.15 -10.53
C GLU A 52 -7.45 -5.37 -11.30
N ILE A 53 -7.01 -4.49 -12.19
CA ILE A 53 -7.88 -3.65 -13.04
C ILE A 53 -7.77 -4.02 -14.52
N GLY A 54 -6.88 -4.94 -14.87
CA GLY A 54 -6.71 -5.51 -16.20
C GLY A 54 -5.77 -6.71 -16.14
N ILE A 55 -5.64 -7.46 -17.23
CA ILE A 55 -4.82 -8.69 -17.27
C ILE A 55 -3.37 -8.36 -16.91
N GLY A 56 -2.94 -8.79 -15.72
CA GLY A 56 -1.58 -8.54 -15.21
C GLY A 56 -1.32 -7.08 -14.82
N ASP A 57 -2.38 -6.29 -14.63
CA ASP A 57 -2.28 -4.91 -14.17
C ASP A 57 -3.00 -4.66 -12.85
N ASP A 58 -2.20 -4.34 -11.82
CA ASP A 58 -2.67 -4.00 -10.48
C ASP A 58 -2.59 -2.49 -10.21
N ILE A 59 -3.56 -2.00 -9.43
CA ILE A 59 -3.53 -0.66 -8.84
C ILE A 59 -3.59 -0.71 -7.32
N ASN A 60 -2.71 0.05 -6.67
CA ASN A 60 -2.79 0.28 -5.23
C ASN A 60 -3.92 1.26 -4.92
N ILE A 61 -4.84 0.91 -4.03
CA ILE A 61 -6.02 1.73 -3.73
C ILE A 61 -5.96 2.48 -2.39
N ASN A 62 -5.05 2.11 -1.50
CA ASN A 62 -4.91 2.76 -0.20
C ASN A 62 -3.68 3.66 -0.14
N VAL A 63 -3.72 4.55 0.85
CA VAL A 63 -2.58 5.33 1.32
C VAL A 63 -2.25 4.81 2.71
N ALA A 64 -0.99 4.46 2.94
CA ALA A 64 -0.55 4.01 4.26
C ALA A 64 -0.57 5.17 5.26
N GLY A 65 -1.03 4.90 6.49
CA GLY A 65 -1.13 5.94 7.52
C GLY A 65 0.21 6.56 7.91
N GLY A 66 1.31 5.83 7.79
CA GLY A 66 2.66 6.31 8.10
C GLY A 66 3.13 7.32 7.07
N ASP A 67 2.86 7.03 5.80
CA ASP A 67 3.16 7.90 4.67
C ASP A 67 2.48 9.28 4.82
N LEU A 68 1.24 9.31 5.31
CA LEU A 68 0.47 10.55 5.46
C LEU A 68 0.66 11.25 6.82
N PHE A 69 0.51 10.52 7.93
CA PHE A 69 0.40 11.10 9.27
C PHE A 69 1.69 11.06 10.08
N ASN A 70 2.73 10.42 9.56
CA ASN A 70 4.05 10.45 10.18
C ASN A 70 5.11 11.15 9.31
N ASN A 71 4.71 11.90 8.28
CA ASN A 71 5.62 12.60 7.36
C ASN A 71 6.67 11.66 6.72
N GLY A 72 6.27 10.44 6.36
CA GLY A 72 7.20 9.40 5.92
C GLY A 72 8.01 8.72 7.04
N GLY A 73 7.85 9.17 8.29
CA GLY A 73 8.45 8.59 9.49
C GLY A 73 9.97 8.69 9.52
N ALA A 74 10.57 8.39 10.67
CA ALA A 74 11.92 7.85 10.64
C ALA A 74 11.84 6.43 10.08
N GLY A 75 12.78 6.04 9.23
CA GLY A 75 12.93 4.65 8.84
C GLY A 75 13.19 3.80 10.08
N MET A 76 12.44 2.72 10.27
CA MET A 76 12.62 1.84 11.42
C MET A 76 12.58 0.38 10.99
N ALA A 77 13.63 -0.36 11.35
CA ALA A 77 13.66 -1.80 11.22
C ALA A 77 13.58 -2.44 12.61
N THR A 78 12.56 -3.26 12.86
CA THR A 78 12.46 -4.05 14.10
C THR A 78 12.69 -5.53 13.79
N GLY A 79 13.52 -6.20 14.60
CA GLY A 79 13.72 -7.64 14.50
C GLY A 79 12.42 -8.41 14.66
N ASN A 80 12.17 -9.40 13.80
CA ASN A 80 10.95 -10.20 13.89
C ASN A 80 11.00 -11.25 15.01
N SER A 81 12.19 -11.66 15.46
CA SER A 81 12.38 -12.61 16.56
C SER A 81 13.15 -11.98 17.74
N PRO A 82 12.90 -12.42 18.99
CA PRO A 82 13.72 -12.02 20.12
C PRO A 82 15.20 -12.37 19.91
N VAL A 83 16.10 -11.58 20.51
CA VAL A 83 17.53 -11.87 20.48
C VAL A 83 17.79 -13.23 21.14
N SER A 84 18.39 -14.15 20.38
CA SER A 84 18.54 -15.57 20.78
C SER A 84 19.79 -15.84 21.62
N SER A 85 20.81 -14.98 21.52
CA SER A 85 22.07 -15.09 22.25
C SER A 85 22.70 -13.71 22.43
N LEU A 86 23.26 -13.48 23.62
CA LEU A 86 24.08 -12.29 23.94
C LEU A 86 25.58 -12.56 23.84
N THR A 87 25.96 -13.74 23.33
CA THR A 87 27.36 -14.11 23.08
C THR A 87 27.70 -13.81 21.62
N ILE A 88 28.62 -12.86 21.43
CA ILE A 88 29.17 -12.45 20.15
C ILE A 88 30.59 -13.00 20.00
N GLY A 89 30.88 -13.58 18.85
CA GLY A 89 32.18 -14.09 18.44
C GLY A 89 32.34 -13.98 16.93
N PRO A 90 33.45 -14.51 16.36
CA PRO A 90 33.81 -14.31 14.96
C PRO A 90 32.81 -14.85 13.92
N GLY A 91 31.82 -15.64 14.35
CA GLY A 91 30.79 -16.21 13.49
C GLY A 91 29.48 -15.42 13.49
N ASN A 92 29.33 -14.39 14.33
CA ASN A 92 28.10 -13.63 14.52
C ASN A 92 28.35 -12.16 14.98
N ASP A 93 29.48 -11.58 14.57
CA ASP A 93 29.94 -10.25 14.95
C ASP A 93 29.73 -9.16 13.88
N THR A 94 29.55 -9.52 12.62
CA THR A 94 29.32 -8.59 11.51
C THR A 94 27.84 -8.31 11.30
N LEU A 95 27.47 -7.03 11.35
CA LEU A 95 26.14 -6.52 11.02
C LEU A 95 26.25 -5.52 9.86
N SER A 96 25.47 -5.75 8.81
CA SER A 96 25.34 -4.85 7.66
C SER A 96 23.92 -4.30 7.60
N LEU A 97 23.79 -3.02 7.29
CA LEU A 97 22.51 -2.35 7.10
C LEU A 97 22.68 -1.17 6.12
N THR A 98 21.57 -0.68 5.59
CA THR A 98 21.50 0.56 4.79
C THR A 98 20.64 1.56 5.55
N VAL A 99 21.19 2.74 5.84
CA VAL A 99 20.51 3.83 6.52
C VAL A 99 20.33 4.97 5.53
N ASP A 100 19.08 5.31 5.21
CA ASP A 100 18.70 6.39 4.30
C ASP A 100 19.46 6.35 2.96
N GLY A 101 19.63 5.13 2.42
CA GLY A 101 20.34 4.86 1.17
C GLY A 101 21.87 4.70 1.30
N SER A 102 22.43 4.93 2.49
CA SER A 102 23.87 4.76 2.74
C SER A 102 24.18 3.41 3.39
N PRO A 103 24.96 2.52 2.75
CA PRO A 103 25.33 1.24 3.34
C PRO A 103 26.33 1.43 4.46
N VAL A 104 26.17 0.68 5.54
CA VAL A 104 27.08 0.63 6.68
C VAL A 104 27.26 -0.81 7.14
N THR A 105 28.51 -1.21 7.32
CA THR A 105 28.89 -2.49 7.90
C THR A 105 29.71 -2.25 9.14
N ILE A 106 29.33 -2.90 10.24
CA ILE A 106 30.02 -2.81 11.52
C ILE A 106 30.43 -4.20 12.01
N ASN A 107 31.46 -4.23 12.85
CA ASN A 107 31.79 -5.39 13.65
C ASN A 107 31.49 -5.09 15.12
N ILE A 108 30.62 -5.91 15.71
CA ILE A 108 30.24 -5.90 17.12
C ILE A 108 31.39 -6.51 17.92
N THR A 109 31.71 -5.94 19.08
CA THR A 109 32.82 -6.42 19.90
C THR A 109 32.54 -7.85 20.40
N ASN A 110 33.48 -8.77 20.18
CA ASN A 110 33.38 -10.16 20.65
C ASN A 110 33.37 -10.23 22.17
N GLY A 111 32.44 -11.00 22.72
CA GLY A 111 32.25 -11.14 24.16
C GLY A 111 30.83 -11.56 24.54
N VAL A 112 30.56 -11.60 25.83
CA VAL A 112 29.22 -11.85 26.39
C VAL A 112 28.68 -10.54 26.92
N TYR A 113 27.56 -10.09 26.37
CA TYR A 113 26.88 -8.87 26.81
C TYR A 113 25.97 -9.15 28.01
N ALA A 114 25.93 -8.23 28.96
CA ALA A 114 25.16 -8.40 30.20
C ALA A 114 23.64 -8.42 29.98
N ASN A 115 23.15 -7.68 28.98
CA ASN A 115 21.75 -7.58 28.59
C ASN A 115 21.64 -7.07 27.14
N ILE A 116 20.42 -7.09 26.59
CA ILE A 116 20.16 -6.64 25.21
C ILE A 116 20.40 -5.13 25.07
N ASP A 117 20.11 -4.32 26.09
CA ASP A 117 20.33 -2.87 26.05
C ASP A 117 21.82 -2.48 25.91
N ALA A 118 22.71 -3.21 26.58
CA ALA A 118 24.16 -3.03 26.45
C ALA A 118 24.63 -3.34 25.03
N LEU A 119 24.07 -4.40 24.43
CA LEU A 119 24.34 -4.76 23.03
C LEU A 119 23.76 -3.72 22.06
N ALA A 120 22.54 -3.24 22.29
CA ALA A 120 21.91 -2.18 21.51
C ALA A 120 22.73 -0.89 21.54
N THR A 121 23.24 -0.51 22.72
CA THR A 121 24.09 0.68 22.89
C THR A 121 25.39 0.54 22.11
N GLU A 122 26.06 -0.61 22.20
CA GLU A 122 27.27 -0.87 21.41
C GLU A 122 26.99 -0.79 19.91
N ILE A 123 25.92 -1.44 19.42
CA ILE A 123 25.53 -1.39 18.01
C ILE A 123 25.29 0.06 17.58
N GLN A 124 24.53 0.83 18.36
CA GLN A 124 24.27 2.24 18.08
C GLN A 124 25.56 3.05 17.95
N THR A 125 26.48 2.92 18.93
CA THR A 125 27.76 3.62 18.89
C THR A 125 28.59 3.21 17.68
N ARG A 126 28.68 1.92 17.38
CA ARG A 126 29.44 1.41 16.23
C ARG A 126 28.89 1.90 14.90
N VAL A 127 27.58 1.97 14.74
CA VAL A 127 26.96 2.49 13.51
C VAL A 127 27.23 3.99 13.39
N ASN A 128 26.92 4.80 14.42
CA ASN A 128 27.04 6.26 14.34
C ASN A 128 28.49 6.76 14.26
N THR A 129 29.47 5.95 14.70
CA THR A 129 30.90 6.27 14.56
C THR A 129 31.54 5.68 13.31
N SER A 130 30.77 4.98 12.46
CA SER A 130 31.29 4.39 11.24
C SER A 130 31.61 5.45 10.20
N ALA A 131 32.83 5.43 9.67
CA ALA A 131 33.26 6.30 8.58
C ALA A 131 32.53 6.00 7.24
N MET A 132 31.76 4.91 7.17
CA MET A 132 30.93 4.59 6.00
C MET A 132 29.67 5.45 5.91
N LEU A 133 29.18 5.99 7.04
CA LEU A 133 28.03 6.89 7.04
C LEU A 133 28.47 8.32 6.70
N PRO A 134 27.89 8.94 5.67
CA PRO A 134 28.11 10.36 5.39
C PRO A 134 27.64 11.22 6.59
N PRO A 135 28.28 12.38 6.86
CA PRO A 135 27.86 13.30 7.92
C PRO A 135 26.47 13.94 7.67
N THR A 136 25.90 13.73 6.49
CA THR A 136 24.54 14.16 6.14
C THR A 136 23.47 13.18 6.59
N VAL A 137 23.84 11.94 6.94
CA VAL A 137 22.92 10.96 7.52
C VAL A 137 22.82 11.24 9.01
N ALA A 138 21.61 11.44 9.50
CA ALA A 138 21.39 11.66 10.93
C ALA A 138 21.63 10.35 11.71
N ASP A 139 22.15 10.50 12.93
CA ASP A 139 22.47 9.39 13.83
C ASP A 139 21.31 8.41 13.99
N ILE A 140 21.60 7.11 13.94
CA ILE A 140 20.59 6.11 14.26
C ILE A 140 20.43 5.96 15.76
N ARG A 141 19.25 5.50 16.16
CA ARG A 141 18.95 5.04 17.51
C ARG A 141 18.62 3.55 17.50
N VAL A 142 19.20 2.79 18.42
CA VAL A 142 18.91 1.37 18.61
C VAL A 142 18.27 1.18 19.98
N THR A 143 17.07 0.61 20.00
CA THR A 143 16.28 0.39 21.22
C THR A 143 15.83 -1.06 21.31
N VAL A 144 15.46 -1.50 22.52
CA VAL A 144 14.87 -2.82 22.74
C VAL A 144 13.36 -2.69 22.89
N VAL A 145 12.59 -3.45 22.11
CA VAL A 145 11.12 -3.54 22.20
C VAL A 145 10.76 -5.01 22.22
N ASP A 146 10.09 -5.50 23.27
CA ASP A 146 9.68 -6.91 23.40
C ASP A 146 10.82 -7.92 23.14
N ASN A 147 11.99 -7.67 23.75
CA ASN A 147 13.23 -8.44 23.57
C ASN A 147 13.78 -8.48 22.13
N LYS A 148 13.32 -7.59 21.26
CA LYS A 148 13.79 -7.40 19.87
C LYS A 148 14.57 -6.11 19.75
N LEU A 149 15.57 -6.09 18.89
CA LEU A 149 16.27 -4.85 18.54
C LEU A 149 15.43 -4.07 17.53
N ARG A 150 15.30 -2.77 17.76
CA ARG A 150 14.65 -1.81 16.86
C ARG A 150 15.63 -0.70 16.53
N PHE A 151 15.88 -0.54 15.24
CA PHE A 151 16.67 0.52 14.66
C PHE A 151 15.73 1.64 14.25
N THR A 152 16.15 2.89 14.42
CA THR A 152 15.37 4.08 14.07
C THR A 152 16.32 5.10 13.50
N SER A 153 16.05 5.60 12.30
CA SER A 153 16.87 6.66 11.72
C SER A 153 16.70 7.94 12.52
N GLY A 154 17.76 8.73 12.64
CA GLY A 154 17.65 10.10 13.14
C GLY A 154 17.03 11.05 12.12
N SER A 155 16.96 10.62 10.85
CA SER A 155 16.28 11.34 9.79
C SER A 155 14.79 11.07 9.86
N THR A 156 14.00 12.05 9.44
CA THR A 156 12.55 11.92 9.26
C THR A 156 12.21 12.32 7.84
N GLY A 157 11.32 11.59 7.20
CA GLY A 157 10.92 11.90 5.82
C GLY A 157 10.70 10.65 4.99
N PRO A 158 10.15 10.80 3.77
CA PRO A 158 9.81 9.67 2.90
C PRO A 158 11.04 8.92 2.36
N THR A 159 12.23 9.50 2.43
CA THR A 159 13.49 8.84 2.08
C THR A 159 14.14 8.16 3.29
N SER A 160 13.56 8.32 4.48
CA SER A 160 14.13 7.71 5.67
C SER A 160 13.75 6.25 5.74
N VAL A 161 14.74 5.38 5.62
CA VAL A 161 14.56 3.93 5.54
C VAL A 161 15.76 3.28 6.23
N ILE A 162 15.51 2.23 7.02
CA ILE A 162 16.57 1.37 7.53
C ILE A 162 16.33 -0.01 6.99
N ASN A 163 17.23 -0.54 6.17
CA ASN A 163 17.17 -1.92 5.71
C ASN A 163 18.31 -2.71 6.35
N ILE A 164 17.99 -3.77 7.10
CA ILE A 164 19.02 -4.69 7.62
C ILE A 164 19.35 -5.74 6.56
N ASP A 165 20.64 -6.01 6.35
CA ASP A 165 21.09 -7.09 5.48
C ASP A 165 20.98 -8.43 6.24
N GLU A 166 19.98 -9.22 5.88
CA GLU A 166 19.67 -10.52 6.47
C GLU A 166 20.80 -11.56 6.27
N THR A 167 21.73 -11.31 5.33
CA THR A 167 22.87 -12.19 5.09
C THR A 167 24.05 -11.93 6.03
N SER A 168 24.00 -10.84 6.81
CA SER A 168 25.02 -10.55 7.81
C SER A 168 25.07 -11.63 8.90
N ASN A 169 26.28 -12.01 9.33
CA ASN A 169 26.45 -13.18 10.21
C ASN A 169 25.79 -12.98 11.60
N ALA A 170 25.60 -11.73 12.03
CA ALA A 170 24.92 -11.38 13.27
C ALA A 170 23.38 -11.42 13.13
N ALA A 171 22.83 -11.28 11.92
CA ALA A 171 21.39 -11.08 11.71
C ALA A 171 20.54 -12.20 12.34
N ALA A 172 20.91 -13.47 12.12
CA ALA A 172 20.18 -14.61 12.68
C ALA A 172 20.20 -14.61 14.22
N ASN A 173 21.37 -14.42 14.83
CA ASN A 173 21.52 -14.43 16.28
C ASN A 173 20.77 -13.27 16.96
N LEU A 174 20.74 -12.11 16.30
CA LEU A 174 20.08 -10.90 16.78
C LEU A 174 18.58 -10.85 16.44
N GLY A 175 18.02 -11.86 15.77
CA GLY A 175 16.60 -11.92 15.41
C GLY A 175 16.21 -10.96 14.27
N LEU A 176 17.18 -10.58 13.44
CA LEU A 176 17.07 -9.62 12.32
C LEU A 176 16.98 -10.28 10.94
N ALA A 177 16.84 -11.61 10.87
CA ALA A 177 16.71 -12.36 9.62
C ALA A 177 15.40 -12.11 8.84
N ALA A 178 14.49 -11.32 9.43
CA ALA A 178 13.38 -10.67 8.78
C ALA A 178 13.08 -9.44 9.65
N THR A 179 13.12 -8.24 9.09
CA THR A 179 12.76 -7.04 9.84
C THR A 179 11.41 -6.51 9.42
N THR A 180 10.65 -5.99 10.38
CA THR A 180 9.40 -5.27 10.09
C THR A 180 9.74 -3.80 9.97
N GLU A 181 9.52 -3.25 8.77
CA GLU A 181 9.52 -1.81 8.55
C GLU A 181 8.36 -1.21 9.34
N THR A 182 8.65 -0.25 10.20
CA THR A 182 7.60 0.48 10.92
C THR A 182 7.77 1.97 10.68
N SER A 183 6.78 2.57 10.04
CA SER A 183 6.69 4.01 9.85
C SER A 183 5.85 4.67 10.95
N GLY A 184 5.45 3.90 11.98
CA GLY A 184 4.77 4.36 13.20
C GLY A 184 4.56 3.19 14.17
N SER A 185 4.93 3.37 15.45
CA SER A 185 4.77 2.34 16.49
C SER A 185 3.54 2.61 17.36
N VAL A 186 2.94 1.56 17.93
CA VAL A 186 1.81 1.69 18.85
C VAL A 186 2.20 2.58 20.03
N GLY A 187 1.34 3.56 20.35
CA GLY A 187 1.60 4.52 21.43
C GLY A 187 2.53 5.68 21.05
N SER A 188 3.23 5.62 19.91
CA SER A 188 3.93 6.80 19.38
C SER A 188 2.93 7.80 18.80
N LYS A 189 3.18 9.09 19.02
CA LYS A 189 2.37 10.16 18.40
C LYS A 189 2.77 10.32 16.93
N GLY A 190 1.78 10.43 16.04
CA GLY A 190 2.06 10.71 14.63
C GLY A 190 2.66 12.11 14.47
N LYS A 191 3.73 12.26 13.67
CA LYS A 191 4.47 13.51 13.50
C LYS A 191 3.57 14.70 13.19
N LEU A 192 2.66 14.57 12.23
CA LEU A 192 1.72 15.66 11.89
C LEU A 192 0.87 16.08 13.10
N VAL A 193 0.38 15.12 13.90
CA VAL A 193 -0.40 15.45 15.11
C VAL A 193 0.50 16.06 16.19
N GLN A 194 1.74 15.58 16.32
CA GLN A 194 2.73 16.12 17.24
C GLN A 194 3.10 17.56 16.88
N ASP A 195 3.25 17.88 15.60
CA ASP A 195 3.59 19.23 15.13
C ASP A 195 2.45 20.21 15.45
N PHE A 196 1.18 19.79 15.33
CA PHE A 196 0.04 20.56 15.84
C PHE A 196 0.05 20.72 17.37
N ASP A 197 0.36 19.66 18.14
CA ASP A 197 0.43 19.73 19.60
C ASP A 197 1.56 20.67 20.06
N ASN A 198 2.72 20.62 19.41
CA ASN A 198 3.85 21.52 19.63
C ASN A 198 3.47 22.96 19.27
N PHE A 199 2.78 23.17 18.15
CA PHE A 199 2.33 24.49 17.71
C PHE A 199 1.41 25.14 18.74
N ILE A 200 0.46 24.34 19.26
CA ILE A 200 -0.46 24.77 20.31
C ILE A 200 0.32 25.14 21.59
N ALA A 201 1.29 24.31 21.99
CA ALA A 201 2.09 24.57 23.18
C ALA A 201 2.95 25.85 23.05
N ALA A 202 3.58 26.05 21.89
CA ALA A 202 4.38 27.24 21.61
C ALA A 202 3.53 28.53 21.59
N LEU A 203 2.31 28.46 21.01
CA LEU A 203 1.35 29.56 21.06
C LEU A 203 0.88 29.87 22.49
N ASP A 204 0.56 28.84 23.27
CA ASP A 204 0.11 29.01 24.67
C ASP A 204 1.28 29.57 25.54
N ALA A 205 2.53 29.28 25.20
CA ALA A 205 3.73 29.80 25.86
C ALA A 205 4.18 31.20 25.37
N GLY A 206 3.69 31.65 24.21
CA GLY A 206 4.14 32.90 23.57
C GLY A 206 5.56 32.83 23.00
N ASP A 207 6.05 31.62 22.67
CA ASP A 207 7.39 31.40 22.10
C ASP A 207 7.36 31.54 20.57
N HIS A 208 7.76 32.72 20.09
CA HIS A 208 7.72 33.04 18.66
C HIS A 208 8.77 32.30 17.83
N ASP A 209 9.91 31.95 18.42
CA ASP A 209 10.97 31.23 17.71
C ASP A 209 10.54 29.78 17.48
N ALA A 210 10.01 29.13 18.53
CA ALA A 210 9.43 27.79 18.42
C ALA A 210 8.26 27.74 17.42
N VAL A 211 7.40 28.77 17.39
CA VAL A 211 6.31 28.86 16.40
C VAL A 211 6.86 28.90 14.97
N ASN A 212 7.92 29.66 14.69
CA ASN A 212 8.50 29.73 13.35
C ASN A 212 9.11 28.38 12.92
N ASP A 213 9.81 27.70 13.83
CA ASP A 213 10.35 26.37 13.56
C ASP A 213 9.24 25.37 13.23
N ILE A 214 8.13 25.41 13.98
CA ILE A 214 6.99 24.50 13.76
C ILE A 214 6.24 24.83 12.46
N ILE A 215 6.19 26.09 12.03
CA ILE A 215 5.63 26.44 10.72
C ILE A 215 6.44 25.79 9.59
N ALA A 216 7.77 25.75 9.71
CA ALA A 216 8.61 25.05 8.73
C ALA A 216 8.31 23.54 8.69
N GLU A 217 8.06 22.92 9.85
CA GLU A 217 7.62 21.52 9.92
C GLU A 217 6.23 21.30 9.29
N LEU A 218 5.27 22.18 9.55
CA LEU A 218 3.94 22.11 8.94
C LEU A 218 3.97 22.33 7.41
N ASP A 219 4.94 23.09 6.91
CA ASP A 219 5.18 23.22 5.47
C ASP A 219 5.66 21.88 4.87
N LEU A 220 6.55 21.16 5.58
CA LEU A 220 6.96 19.81 5.17
C LEU A 220 5.77 18.85 5.15
N ASP A 221 4.93 18.88 6.17
CA ASP A 221 3.71 18.07 6.22
C ASP A 221 2.72 18.43 5.11
N THR A 222 2.60 19.71 4.77
CA THR A 222 1.75 20.18 3.66
C THR A 222 2.29 19.68 2.31
N ASN A 223 3.61 19.72 2.11
CA ASN A 223 4.24 19.16 0.92
C ASN A 223 4.02 17.64 0.82
N ASN A 224 4.06 16.94 1.95
CA ASN A 224 3.75 15.52 2.02
C ASN A 224 2.29 15.22 1.62
N LEU A 225 1.33 16.01 2.13
CA LEU A 225 -0.08 15.93 1.74
C LEU A 225 -0.29 16.17 0.24
N LEU A 226 0.41 17.16 -0.34
CA LEU A 226 0.36 17.45 -1.77
C LEU A 226 0.91 16.30 -2.61
N ARG A 227 2.02 15.68 -2.19
CA ARG A 227 2.59 14.48 -2.83
C ARG A 227 1.59 13.33 -2.84
N VAL A 228 1.00 12.99 -1.69
CA VAL A 228 0.01 11.91 -1.57
C VAL A 228 -1.20 12.20 -2.45
N ARG A 229 -1.68 13.46 -2.48
CA ARG A 229 -2.78 13.85 -3.37
C ARG A 229 -2.42 13.71 -4.85
N ALA A 230 -1.19 14.05 -5.23
CA ALA A 230 -0.71 13.91 -6.61
C ALA A 230 -0.64 12.42 -7.02
N ASP A 231 -0.16 11.55 -6.15
CA ASP A 231 -0.11 10.11 -6.37
C ASP A 231 -1.52 9.50 -6.52
N VAL A 232 -2.46 9.86 -5.65
CA VAL A 232 -3.88 9.47 -5.80
C VAL A 232 -4.45 9.99 -7.12
N GLY A 233 -4.13 11.21 -7.52
CA GLY A 233 -4.54 11.76 -8.82
C GLY A 233 -4.01 10.94 -10.01
N ALA A 234 -2.75 10.51 -9.96
CA ALA A 234 -2.19 9.63 -10.99
C ALA A 234 -2.91 8.27 -11.05
N ARG A 235 -3.27 7.71 -9.89
CA ARG A 235 -4.06 6.47 -9.82
C ARG A 235 -5.47 6.65 -10.36
N VAL A 236 -6.14 7.77 -10.09
CA VAL A 236 -7.45 8.11 -10.68
C VAL A 236 -7.36 8.18 -12.20
N ASN A 237 -6.38 8.90 -12.74
CA ASN A 237 -6.16 8.98 -14.19
C ASN A 237 -5.98 7.59 -14.81
N ARG A 238 -5.23 6.71 -14.13
CA ARG A 238 -5.04 5.33 -14.58
C ARG A 238 -6.34 4.53 -14.59
N ILE A 239 -7.15 4.63 -13.54
CA ILE A 239 -8.47 3.97 -13.47
C ILE A 239 -9.37 4.48 -14.59
N GLU A 240 -9.39 5.79 -14.83
CA GLU A 240 -10.20 6.37 -15.91
C GLU A 240 -9.76 5.87 -17.29
N LEU A 241 -8.44 5.78 -17.56
CA LEU A 241 -7.94 5.22 -18.81
C LEU A 241 -8.34 3.76 -18.99
N THR A 242 -8.23 2.95 -17.93
CA THR A 242 -8.63 1.54 -17.95
C THR A 242 -10.15 1.40 -18.14
N ALA A 243 -10.95 2.21 -17.47
CA ALA A 243 -12.41 2.22 -17.64
C ALA A 243 -12.81 2.56 -19.09
N ASN A 244 -12.24 3.63 -19.66
CA ASN A 244 -12.47 4.00 -21.06
C ASN A 244 -12.06 2.89 -22.03
N ARG A 245 -10.98 2.16 -21.74
CA ARG A 245 -10.58 1.02 -22.56
C ARG A 245 -11.59 -0.12 -22.46
N LEU A 246 -12.05 -0.46 -21.25
CA LEU A 246 -13.06 -1.51 -21.04
C LEU A 246 -14.39 -1.18 -21.74
N ASP A 247 -14.80 0.08 -21.74
CA ASP A 247 -16.00 0.53 -22.46
C ASP A 247 -15.84 0.37 -23.98
N ASN A 248 -14.67 0.72 -24.53
CA ASN A 248 -14.37 0.50 -25.94
C ASN A 248 -14.32 -0.99 -26.31
N ASP A 249 -13.71 -1.81 -25.46
CA ASP A 249 -13.65 -3.27 -25.63
C ASP A 249 -15.08 -3.85 -25.62
N ASN A 250 -15.95 -3.39 -24.72
CA ASN A 250 -17.36 -3.81 -24.65
C ASN A 250 -18.15 -3.46 -25.92
N ILE A 251 -17.99 -2.25 -26.45
CA ILE A 251 -18.62 -1.85 -27.73
C ILE A 251 -18.09 -2.71 -28.88
N ASN A 252 -16.79 -2.93 -28.95
CA ASN A 252 -16.17 -3.70 -30.00
C ASN A 252 -16.62 -5.17 -29.97
N PHE A 253 -16.64 -5.80 -28.79
CA PHE A 253 -17.14 -7.17 -28.66
C PHE A 253 -18.63 -7.28 -28.97
N THR A 254 -19.45 -6.30 -28.55
CA THR A 254 -20.87 -6.26 -28.93
C THR A 254 -21.04 -6.17 -30.45
N LYS A 255 -20.23 -5.34 -31.11
CA LYS A 255 -20.23 -5.22 -32.58
C LYS A 255 -19.81 -6.51 -33.26
N LEU A 256 -18.74 -7.15 -32.82
CA LEU A 256 -18.27 -8.43 -33.38
C LEU A 256 -19.29 -9.55 -33.18
N MET A 257 -19.98 -9.57 -32.04
CA MET A 257 -21.07 -10.51 -31.78
C MET A 257 -22.24 -10.27 -32.74
N SER A 258 -22.66 -9.01 -32.92
CA SER A 258 -23.67 -8.61 -33.90
C SER A 258 -23.23 -8.96 -35.33
N GLU A 259 -22.00 -8.66 -35.75
CA GLU A 259 -21.51 -9.04 -37.09
C GLU A 259 -21.49 -10.55 -37.33
N ASN A 260 -21.30 -11.36 -36.28
CA ASN A 260 -21.26 -12.82 -36.38
C ASN A 260 -22.64 -13.49 -36.21
N GLU A 261 -23.57 -12.89 -35.48
CA GLU A 261 -24.90 -13.43 -35.19
C GLU A 261 -26.04 -12.77 -35.97
N ASP A 262 -25.87 -11.54 -36.44
CA ASP A 262 -26.91 -10.83 -37.19
C ASP A 262 -27.07 -11.47 -38.56
N VAL A 263 -28.23 -12.09 -38.73
CA VAL A 263 -28.70 -12.57 -40.02
C VAL A 263 -29.14 -11.40 -40.89
N ASP A 264 -28.71 -11.36 -42.15
CA ASP A 264 -29.25 -10.41 -43.11
C ASP A 264 -30.76 -10.65 -43.24
N MET A 265 -31.56 -9.70 -42.75
CA MET A 265 -33.02 -9.83 -42.73
C MET A 265 -33.59 -9.97 -44.14
N ALA A 266 -32.98 -9.36 -45.17
CA ALA A 266 -33.47 -9.47 -46.53
C ALA A 266 -33.25 -10.90 -47.07
N GLU A 267 -32.05 -11.45 -46.88
CA GLU A 267 -31.75 -12.83 -47.28
C GLU A 267 -32.57 -13.85 -46.47
N THR A 268 -32.71 -13.63 -45.16
CA THR A 268 -33.46 -14.52 -44.27
C THR A 268 -34.95 -14.51 -44.59
N ILE A 269 -35.54 -13.34 -44.89
CA ILE A 269 -36.93 -13.24 -45.33
C ILE A 269 -37.11 -13.91 -46.70
N MET A 270 -36.18 -13.73 -47.63
CA MET A 270 -36.22 -14.40 -48.94
C MET A 270 -36.18 -15.92 -48.79
N ASN A 271 -35.28 -16.45 -47.97
CA ASN A 271 -35.18 -17.88 -47.68
C ASN A 271 -36.45 -18.39 -46.99
N LEU A 272 -36.96 -17.68 -45.97
CA LEU A 272 -38.21 -18.02 -45.30
C LEU A 272 -39.41 -18.02 -46.26
N LYS A 273 -39.49 -17.05 -47.17
CA LYS A 273 -40.56 -16.99 -48.18
C LYS A 273 -40.44 -18.11 -49.21
N ASN A 274 -39.22 -18.48 -49.57
CA ASN A 274 -38.97 -19.63 -50.43
C ASN A 274 -39.40 -20.93 -49.72
N GLU A 275 -38.99 -21.15 -48.47
CA GLU A 275 -39.43 -22.28 -47.65
C GLU A 275 -40.95 -22.31 -47.45
N GLU A 276 -41.59 -21.16 -47.21
CA GLU A 276 -43.04 -21.05 -47.09
C GLU A 276 -43.73 -21.40 -48.42
N ASN A 277 -43.18 -20.96 -49.54
CA ASN A 277 -43.68 -21.31 -50.88
C ASN A 277 -43.53 -22.81 -51.15
N VAL A 278 -42.38 -23.40 -50.83
CA VAL A 278 -42.13 -24.85 -50.95
C VAL A 278 -43.08 -25.62 -50.04
N TYR A 279 -43.28 -25.20 -48.80
CA TYR A 279 -44.19 -25.84 -47.85
C TYR A 279 -45.64 -25.80 -48.35
N ARG A 280 -46.11 -24.64 -48.82
CA ARG A 280 -47.44 -24.50 -49.45
C ARG A 280 -47.57 -25.38 -50.69
N ALA A 281 -46.52 -25.47 -51.51
CA ALA A 281 -46.50 -26.34 -52.69
C ALA A 281 -46.53 -27.83 -52.30
N SER A 282 -45.80 -28.25 -51.27
CA SER A 282 -45.83 -29.61 -50.72
C SER A 282 -47.21 -29.96 -50.15
N LEU A 283 -47.87 -29.02 -49.45
CA LEU A 283 -49.23 -29.21 -48.94
C LEU A 283 -50.25 -29.36 -50.09
N ALA A 284 -50.13 -28.54 -51.13
CA ALA A 284 -50.98 -28.61 -52.32
C ALA A 284 -50.74 -29.90 -53.13
N GLY A 285 -49.48 -30.33 -53.26
CA GLY A 285 -49.11 -31.62 -53.86
C GLY A 285 -49.67 -32.80 -53.08
N GLY A 286 -49.54 -32.78 -51.74
CA GLY A 286 -50.14 -33.77 -50.84
C GLY A 286 -51.67 -33.81 -50.93
N ALA A 287 -52.33 -32.65 -50.99
CA ALA A 287 -53.77 -32.55 -51.17
C ALA A 287 -54.26 -33.11 -52.52
N ARG A 288 -53.49 -32.95 -53.61
CA ARG A 288 -53.79 -33.57 -54.91
C ARG A 288 -53.61 -35.09 -54.92
N ILE A 289 -52.68 -35.63 -54.14
CA ILE A 289 -52.52 -37.09 -53.97
C ILE A 289 -53.66 -37.67 -53.13
N ILE A 290 -54.13 -36.94 -52.11
CA ILE A 290 -55.21 -37.37 -51.21
C ILE A 290 -56.61 -37.22 -51.84
N GLN A 291 -56.78 -36.43 -52.90
CA GLN A 291 -58.03 -36.39 -53.66
C GLN A 291 -58.07 -37.52 -54.71
N PRO A 292 -58.82 -38.62 -54.52
CA PRO A 292 -59.05 -39.57 -55.60
C PRO A 292 -59.86 -38.88 -56.71
N SER A 293 -59.24 -38.65 -57.86
CA SER A 293 -60.01 -38.25 -59.05
C SER A 293 -60.77 -39.48 -59.54
N LEU A 294 -62.10 -39.41 -59.55
CA LEU A 294 -63.01 -40.47 -60.03
C LEU A 294 -62.70 -40.95 -61.47
N VAL A 295 -61.85 -40.24 -62.21
CA VAL A 295 -61.48 -40.56 -63.59
C VAL A 295 -60.47 -41.72 -63.67
N ASP A 296 -59.68 -41.97 -62.63
CA ASP A 296 -58.70 -43.08 -62.60
C ASP A 296 -59.29 -44.42 -62.13
N PHE A 297 -60.52 -44.41 -61.60
CA PHE A 297 -61.25 -45.63 -61.21
C PHE A 297 -62.09 -46.22 -62.36
N LEU A 298 -62.21 -45.53 -63.50
CA LEU A 298 -63.10 -45.92 -64.62
C LEU A 298 -62.35 -46.15 -65.95
N ARG A 299 -61.13 -46.67 -65.90
CA ARG A 299 -60.51 -47.32 -67.06
C ARG A 299 -60.01 -48.72 -66.71
#